data_AF-A0A8T1S565-F1
#
_entry.id   AF-A0A8T1S565-F1
#
_cell.length_a   1.000
_cell.length_b   1.000
_cell.length_c   1.000
_cell.angle_alpha   90.00
_cell.angle_beta   90.00
_cell.angle_gamma   90.00
#
_symmetry.space_group_name_H-M   'P 1'
#
loop_
_entity.id
_entity.type
_entity.pdbx_description
1 polymer ?
#
loop_
_entity_poly.entity_id
_entity_poly.type
_entity_poly.pdbx_seq_one_letter_code
_entity_poly.pdbx_strand_id
1 'polypeptide(L)'
;FLKLQWTRRRLPPGPTPLPIIGNLWLLDFKLHRENLIKLTNIYGNVYTVWMGQTPVIVLNGYKAVKDGLISHSEEISGRPLTPFYRDLMGEKGIFLTSGHTWKQQRRVGMTFLKSLALGKKSLEHRIQEETRHL
;
A
#
# COMPACT_ATOMS: atom_id res chain seq x y z
N PHE A 1 14.92 18.73 -11.07
CA PHE A 1 15.90 17.64 -10.90
C PHE A 1 16.69 17.75 -9.59
N LEU A 2 17.36 18.88 -9.32
CA LEU A 2 18.12 19.07 -8.06
C LEU A 2 17.29 18.75 -6.81
N LYS A 3 16.04 19.22 -6.73
CA LYS A 3 15.12 18.90 -5.61
C LYS A 3 14.97 17.39 -5.34
N LEU A 4 14.88 16.57 -6.39
CA LEU A 4 14.80 15.11 -6.26
C LEU A 4 16.09 14.52 -5.67
N GLN A 5 17.25 15.02 -6.13
CA GLN A 5 18.55 14.60 -5.62
C GLN A 5 18.75 14.99 -4.15
N TRP A 6 18.28 16.17 -3.74
CA TRP A 6 18.31 16.61 -2.34
C TRP A 6 17.43 15.74 -1.44
N THR A 7 16.19 15.47 -1.86
CA THR A 7 15.28 14.58 -1.10
C THR A 7 15.83 13.16 -0.99
N ARG A 8 16.42 12.63 -2.07
CA ARG A 8 17.05 11.30 -2.09
C ARG A 8 18.09 11.12 -0.99
N ARG A 9 18.87 12.16 -0.66
CA ARG A 9 19.90 12.10 0.40
C ARG A 9 19.35 11.81 1.80
N ARG A 10 18.05 12.05 2.03
CA ARG A 10 17.39 11.80 3.32
C ARG A 10 16.58 10.50 3.35
N LEU A 11 16.55 9.76 2.23
CA LEU A 11 15.76 8.55 2.07
C LEU A 11 16.66 7.31 2.04
N PRO A 12 16.08 6.11 2.27
CA PRO A 12 16.78 4.85 2.10
C PRO A 12 17.44 4.73 0.70
N PRO A 13 18.52 3.93 0.57
CA PRO A 13 19.23 3.77 -0.69
C PRO A 13 18.30 3.30 -1.81
N GLY A 14 18.65 3.59 -3.06
CA GLY A 14 17.82 3.21 -4.19
C GLY A 14 18.34 3.75 -5.53
N PRO A 15 17.76 3.27 -6.65
CA PRO A 15 18.17 3.67 -7.99
C PRO A 15 18.01 5.18 -8.20
N THR A 16 18.96 5.76 -8.94
CA THR A 16 18.92 7.19 -9.25
C THR A 16 17.69 7.50 -10.12
N PRO A 17 16.81 8.45 -9.73
CA PRO A 17 15.62 8.77 -10.51
C PRO A 17 15.96 9.61 -11.74
N LEU A 18 15.30 9.30 -12.87
CA LEU A 18 15.29 10.17 -14.04
C LEU A 18 14.36 11.38 -13.81
N PRO A 19 14.62 12.53 -14.46
CA PRO A 19 13.69 13.65 -14.43
C PRO A 19 12.29 13.21 -14.90
N ILE A 20 11.25 13.67 -14.20
CA ILE A 20 9.83 13.46 -14.52
C ILE A 20 9.35 12.01 -14.32
N ILE A 21 10.00 11.02 -14.94
CA ILE A 21 9.59 9.60 -14.97
C ILE A 21 10.07 8.83 -13.73
N GLY A 22 11.14 9.28 -13.07
CA GLY A 22 11.69 8.60 -11.89
C GLY A 22 12.32 7.26 -12.26
N ASN A 23 11.86 6.17 -11.64
CA ASN A 23 12.31 4.80 -11.88
C ASN A 23 11.26 3.94 -12.60
N LEU A 24 10.20 4.52 -13.16
CA LEU A 24 9.14 3.75 -13.84
C LEU A 24 9.70 2.91 -15.00
N TRP A 25 10.68 3.43 -15.73
CA TRP A 25 11.40 2.71 -16.79
C TRP A 25 12.07 1.42 -16.26
N LEU A 26 12.74 1.50 -15.10
CA LEU A 26 13.42 0.34 -14.48
C LEU A 26 12.42 -0.71 -13.99
N LEU A 27 11.18 -0.29 -13.76
CA LEU A 27 10.08 -1.14 -13.38
C LEU A 27 9.25 -1.58 -14.59
N ASP A 28 9.67 -1.36 -15.84
CA ASP A 28 8.87 -1.71 -17.04
C ASP A 28 7.43 -1.14 -17.01
N PHE A 29 7.24 0.00 -16.33
CA PHE A 29 5.93 0.60 -16.04
C PHE A 29 4.94 -0.33 -15.32
N LYS A 30 5.43 -1.44 -14.74
CA LYS A 30 4.65 -2.48 -14.07
C LYS A 30 5.37 -2.99 -12.83
N LEU A 31 4.68 -3.02 -11.69
CA LEU A 31 5.27 -3.55 -10.46
C LEU A 31 5.34 -5.09 -10.48
N HIS A 32 6.31 -5.62 -11.24
CA HIS A 32 6.61 -7.05 -11.24
C HIS A 32 7.42 -7.40 -9.99
N ARG A 33 7.03 -8.50 -9.33
CA ARG A 33 7.72 -9.03 -8.15
C ARG A 33 9.21 -9.26 -8.42
N GLU A 34 9.56 -9.75 -9.61
CA GLU A 34 10.95 -10.02 -9.99
C GLU A 34 11.83 -8.78 -9.96
N ASN A 35 11.32 -7.64 -10.46
CA ASN A 35 12.05 -6.38 -10.48
C ASN A 35 12.28 -5.87 -9.04
N LEU A 36 11.30 -6.04 -8.15
CA LEU A 36 11.44 -5.70 -6.73
C LEU A 36 12.48 -6.59 -6.02
N ILE A 37 12.50 -7.89 -6.34
CA ILE A 37 13.50 -8.82 -5.79
C ILE A 37 14.91 -8.43 -6.27
N LYS A 38 15.08 -8.13 -7.56
CA LYS A 38 16.37 -7.66 -8.11
C LYS A 38 16.86 -6.40 -7.39
N LEU A 39 15.99 -5.43 -7.16
CA LEU A 39 16.32 -4.22 -6.41
C LEU A 39 16.67 -4.50 -4.95
N THR A 40 15.95 -5.42 -4.32
CA THR A 40 16.24 -5.84 -2.94
C THR A 40 17.64 -6.45 -2.83
N ASN A 41 18.05 -7.25 -3.81
CA ASN A 41 19.39 -7.86 -3.81
C ASN A 41 20.51 -6.81 -3.94
N ILE A 42 20.23 -5.65 -4.56
CA ILE A 42 21.21 -4.57 -4.78
C ILE A 42 21.22 -3.58 -3.61
N TYR A 43 20.05 -3.16 -3.14
CA TYR A 43 19.90 -2.05 -2.18
C TYR A 43 19.54 -2.52 -0.76
N GLY A 44 19.24 -3.80 -0.58
CA GLY A 44 18.82 -4.40 0.69
C GLY A 44 17.30 -4.40 0.90
N ASN A 45 16.90 -4.76 2.11
CA ASN A 45 15.50 -4.97 2.49
C ASN A 45 14.65 -3.69 2.58
N VAL A 46 15.28 -2.52 2.65
CA VAL A 46 14.60 -1.22 2.71
C VAL A 46 15.24 -0.30 1.69
N TYR A 47 14.49 0.06 0.66
CA TYR A 47 15.00 0.89 -0.42
C TYR A 47 13.93 1.83 -0.98
N THR A 48 14.37 2.87 -1.68
CA THR A 48 13.48 3.88 -2.27
C THR A 48 13.40 3.71 -3.79
N VAL A 49 12.19 3.69 -4.33
CA VAL A 49 11.90 3.78 -5.77
C VAL A 49 11.05 5.02 -6.05
N TRP A 50 11.30 5.68 -7.17
CA TRP A 50 10.59 6.90 -7.55
C TRP A 50 9.52 6.59 -8.59
N MET A 51 8.26 6.79 -8.22
CA MET A 51 7.12 6.71 -9.13
C MET A 51 6.86 8.11 -9.68
N GLY A 52 7.45 8.42 -10.85
CA GLY A 52 7.48 9.79 -11.38
C GLY A 52 8.26 10.73 -10.45
N GLN A 53 7.55 11.65 -9.81
CA GLN A 53 8.13 12.58 -8.81
C GLN A 53 7.87 12.16 -7.36
N THR A 54 7.11 11.09 -7.14
CA THR A 54 6.72 10.62 -5.80
C THR A 54 7.68 9.52 -5.33
N PRO A 55 8.39 9.71 -4.22
CA PRO A 55 9.21 8.64 -3.63
C PRO A 55 8.32 7.59 -2.97
N VAL A 56 8.65 6.32 -3.18
CA VAL A 56 8.00 5.14 -2.59
C VAL A 56 9.07 4.32 -1.89
N ILE A 57 8.91 4.10 -0.59
CA ILE A 57 9.80 3.24 0.20
C ILE A 57 9.25 1.82 0.14
N VAL A 58 10.07 0.88 -0.28
CA VAL A 58 9.73 -0.54 -0.33
C VAL A 58 10.35 -1.23 0.88
N LEU A 59 9.52 -1.96 1.63
CA LEU A 59 9.92 -2.84 2.71
C LEU A 59 9.83 -4.28 2.20
N ASN A 60 10.95 -4.99 2.17
CA ASN A 60 11.02 -6.39 1.79
C ASN A 60 11.56 -7.26 2.92
N GLY A 61 11.06 -8.50 2.99
CA GLY A 61 11.41 -9.46 4.03
C GLY A 61 10.62 -9.27 5.33
N TYR A 62 10.49 -10.37 6.07
CA TYR A 62 9.65 -10.43 7.27
C TYR A 62 10.01 -9.36 8.31
N LYS A 63 11.30 -9.18 8.60
CA LYS A 63 11.76 -8.23 9.62
C LYS A 63 11.37 -6.79 9.28
N ALA A 64 11.70 -6.32 8.08
CA ALA A 64 11.40 -4.94 7.66
C ALA A 64 9.88 -4.67 7.59
N VAL A 65 9.11 -5.63 7.08
CA VAL A 65 7.65 -5.51 6.99
C VAL A 65 7.01 -5.52 8.38
N LYS A 66 7.46 -6.40 9.27
CA LYS A 66 6.98 -6.45 10.67
C LYS A 66 7.30 -5.17 11.41
N ASP A 67 8.54 -4.70 11.33
CA ASP A 67 8.99 -3.50 12.03
C ASP A 67 8.24 -2.25 11.53
N GLY A 68 7.96 -2.17 10.23
CA GLY A 68 7.18 -1.08 9.67
C GLY A 68 5.69 -1.15 10.04
N LEU A 69 5.03 -2.28 9.75
CA LEU A 69 3.58 -2.39 9.88
C LEU A 69 3.08 -2.58 11.31
N ILE A 70 3.93 -3.06 12.22
CA ILE A 70 3.55 -3.31 13.61
C ILE A 70 4.19 -2.27 14.53
N SER A 71 5.53 -2.23 14.58
CA SER A 71 6.24 -1.37 15.53
C SER A 71 6.03 0.12 15.24
N HIS A 72 5.96 0.51 13.97
CA HIS A 72 5.71 1.90 13.54
C HIS A 72 4.33 2.05 12.88
N SER A 73 3.35 1.27 13.34
CA SER A 73 2.03 1.18 12.71
C SER A 73 1.30 2.53 12.61
N GLU A 74 1.41 3.41 13.59
CA GLU A 74 0.75 4.72 13.54
C GLU A 74 1.34 5.62 12.45
N GLU A 75 2.66 5.66 12.32
CA GLU A 75 3.39 6.45 11.33
C GLU A 75 3.16 5.95 9.90
N ILE A 76 3.03 4.63 9.72
CA ILE A 76 2.89 3.98 8.40
C ILE A 76 1.41 3.69 8.06
N SER A 77 0.47 3.96 8.96
CA SER A 77 -0.97 3.74 8.73
C SER A 77 -1.61 4.63 7.66
N GLY A 78 -0.91 5.70 7.25
CA GLY A 78 -1.37 6.62 6.23
C GLY A 78 -1.53 5.96 4.86
N ARG A 79 -2.60 6.31 4.15
CA ARG A 79 -2.83 5.86 2.78
C ARG A 79 -2.44 6.96 1.79
N PRO A 80 -1.53 6.71 0.84
CA PRO A 80 -1.11 7.72 -0.12
C PRO A 80 -2.28 8.03 -1.08
N LEU A 81 -2.84 9.23 -0.94
CA LEU A 81 -3.82 9.77 -1.89
C LEU A 81 -3.10 10.35 -3.10
N THR A 82 -2.65 9.48 -4.01
CA THR A 82 -2.16 9.95 -5.32
C THR A 82 -3.35 10.40 -6.19
N PRO A 83 -3.15 11.33 -7.14
CA PRO A 83 -4.21 11.73 -8.08
C PRO A 83 -4.85 10.52 -8.78
N PHE A 84 -4.03 9.53 -9.15
CA PHE A 84 -4.50 8.27 -9.71
C PHE A 84 -5.49 7.53 -8.80
N TYR A 85 -5.19 7.40 -7.51
CA TYR A 85 -6.10 6.75 -6.57
C TYR A 85 -7.37 7.57 -6.32
N ARG A 86 -7.26 8.91 -6.34
CA ARG A 86 -8.40 9.81 -6.21
C ARG A 86 -9.37 9.68 -7.37
N ASP A 87 -8.88 9.59 -8.60
CA ASP A 87 -9.74 9.44 -9.78
C ASP A 87 -10.42 8.06 -9.82
N LEU A 88 -9.72 7.01 -9.36
CA LEU A 88 -10.23 5.64 -9.41
C LEU A 88 -11.27 5.32 -8.32
N MET A 89 -11.04 5.73 -7.07
CA MET A 89 -11.92 5.37 -5.94
C MET A 89 -12.52 6.58 -5.22
N GLY A 90 -12.28 7.80 -5.70
CA GLY A 90 -12.67 9.02 -5.01
C GLY A 90 -11.87 9.29 -3.74
N GLU A 91 -12.32 10.29 -2.98
CA GLU A 91 -11.69 10.69 -1.70
C GLU A 91 -12.30 10.00 -0.47
N LYS A 92 -13.35 9.20 -0.67
CA LYS A 92 -14.18 8.64 0.41
C LYS A 92 -14.18 7.12 0.38
N GLY A 93 -14.23 6.49 1.56
CA GLY A 93 -14.35 5.05 1.72
C GLY A 93 -13.19 4.42 2.51
N ILE A 94 -13.39 3.18 2.97
CA ILE A 94 -12.48 2.50 3.91
C ILE A 94 -11.09 2.19 3.27
N PHE A 95 -11.01 2.16 1.94
CA PHE A 95 -9.80 1.74 1.22
C PHE A 95 -8.74 2.82 1.04
N LEU A 96 -9.12 4.11 0.90
CA LEU A 96 -8.17 5.21 0.65
C LEU A 96 -8.19 6.29 1.74
N THR A 97 -9.22 6.33 2.60
CA THR A 97 -9.26 7.30 3.71
C THR A 97 -8.20 6.98 4.77
N SER A 98 -7.74 8.03 5.45
CA SER A 98 -6.78 7.95 6.56
C SER A 98 -7.30 8.72 7.78
N GLY A 99 -6.66 8.51 8.93
CA GLY A 99 -6.95 9.25 10.16
C GLY A 99 -8.30 8.91 10.81
N HIS A 100 -8.94 9.92 11.39
CA HIS A 100 -10.17 9.75 12.18
C HIS A 100 -11.34 9.20 11.34
N THR A 101 -11.51 9.70 10.12
CA THR A 101 -12.55 9.24 9.18
C THR A 101 -12.42 7.75 8.89
N TRP A 102 -11.20 7.26 8.64
CA TRP A 102 -10.93 5.84 8.43
C TRP A 102 -11.25 5.01 9.67
N LYS A 103 -10.82 5.46 10.86
CA LYS A 103 -11.09 4.77 12.14
C LYS A 103 -12.61 4.61 12.37
N GLN A 104 -13.39 5.66 12.12
CA GLN A 104 -14.85 5.62 12.24
C GLN A 104 -15.49 4.66 11.24
N GLN A 105 -15.17 4.81 9.95
CA GLN A 105 -15.75 3.96 8.90
C GLN A 105 -15.41 2.48 9.10
N ARG A 106 -14.16 2.17 9.47
CA ARG A 106 -13.73 0.81 9.80
C ARG A 106 -14.47 0.26 11.01
N ARG A 107 -14.67 1.06 12.07
CA ARG A 107 -15.42 0.63 13.25
C ARG A 107 -16.85 0.26 12.89
N VAL A 108 -17.56 1.13 12.17
CA VAL A 108 -18.95 0.88 11.73
C VAL A 108 -19.03 -0.36 10.86
N GLY A 109 -18.19 -0.44 9.82
CA GLY A 109 -18.17 -1.60 8.91
C GLY A 109 -17.85 -2.91 9.63
N MET A 110 -16.89 -2.90 10.57
CA MET A 110 -16.53 -4.09 11.32
C MET A 110 -17.62 -4.51 12.31
N THR A 111 -18.30 -3.55 12.95
CA THR A 111 -19.47 -3.84 13.80
C THR A 111 -20.58 -4.49 12.98
N PHE A 112 -20.88 -3.95 11.79
CA PHE A 112 -21.88 -4.52 10.90
C PHE A 112 -21.51 -5.93 10.43
N LEU A 113 -20.26 -6.12 9.95
CA LEU A 113 -19.76 -7.45 9.54
C LEU A 113 -19.81 -8.45 10.70
N LYS A 114 -19.41 -8.04 11.90
CA LYS A 114 -19.52 -8.88 13.10
C LYS A 114 -20.98 -9.20 13.44
N SER A 115 -21.91 -8.25 13.34
CA SER A 115 -23.34 -8.54 13.57
C SER A 115 -23.97 -9.46 12.51
N LEU A 116 -23.41 -9.47 11.30
CA LEU A 116 -23.82 -10.41 10.25
C LEU A 116 -23.22 -11.81 10.47
N ALA A 117 -21.99 -11.90 11.00
CA ALA A 117 -21.27 -13.16 11.18
C ALA A 117 -21.49 -13.83 12.55
N LEU A 118 -21.62 -13.05 13.63
CA LEU A 118 -21.86 -13.55 14.98
C LEU A 118 -23.37 -13.75 15.17
N GLY A 119 -23.81 -15.01 15.06
CA GLY A 119 -25.10 -15.44 15.60
C GLY A 119 -26.18 -15.79 14.57
N LYS A 120 -25.92 -15.77 13.27
CA LYS A 120 -26.87 -16.30 12.27
C LYS A 120 -26.16 -17.24 11.31
N LYS A 121 -26.63 -18.49 11.23
CA LYS A 121 -26.36 -19.46 10.15
C LYS A 121 -26.61 -18.90 8.74
N SER A 122 -27.12 -17.67 8.62
CA SER A 122 -27.42 -16.94 7.40
C SER A 122 -26.24 -16.71 6.47
N LEU A 123 -25.06 -16.28 6.97
CA LEU A 123 -23.93 -16.02 6.07
C LEU A 123 -23.32 -17.31 5.54
N GLU A 124 -23.16 -18.30 6.42
CA GLU A 124 -22.72 -19.65 6.05
C GLU A 124 -23.69 -20.31 5.06
N HIS A 125 -25.00 -20.21 5.32
CA HIS A 125 -26.03 -20.73 4.42
C HIS A 125 -26.00 -20.03 3.06
N ARG A 126 -25.85 -18.70 3.01
CA ARG A 126 -25.72 -17.97 1.74
C ARG A 126 -24.46 -18.40 0.98
N ILE A 127 -23.34 -18.59 1.67
CA ILE A 127 -22.12 -19.11 1.03
C ILE A 127 -22.38 -20.51 0.46
N GLN A 128 -23.07 -21.38 1.20
CA GLN A 128 -23.42 -22.73 0.73
C GLN A 128 -24.41 -22.73 -0.45
N GLU A 129 -25.41 -21.85 -0.44
CA GLU A 129 -26.34 -21.66 -1.57
C GLU A 129 -25.59 -21.19 -2.81
N GLU A 130 -24.80 -20.13 -2.72
CA GLU A 130 -24.01 -19.61 -3.85
C GLU A 130 -23.03 -20.67 -4.39
N THR A 131 -22.45 -21.50 -3.51
CA THR A 131 -21.57 -22.62 -3.93
C THR A 131 -22.34 -23.72 -4.65
N ARG A 132 -23.63 -23.95 -4.33
CA ARG A 132 -24.48 -24.91 -5.04
C ARG A 132 -24.98 -24.40 -6.39
N HIS A 133 -24.93 -23.09 -6.61
CA HIS A 133 -25.29 -22.44 -7.87
C HIS A 133 -24.10 -22.25 -8.84
N LEU A 134 -22.88 -22.54 -8.40
CA LEU A 134 -21.64 -22.59 -9.20
C LEU A 134 -21.36 -24.03 -9.67
#